data_AF-A0A328S3A6-F1
#
_entry.id   AF-A0A328S3A6-F1
#
_cell.length_a   1.000
_cell.length_b   1.000
_cell.length_c   1.000
_cell.angle_alpha   90.00
_cell.angle_beta   90.00
_cell.angle_gamma   90.00
#
_symmetry.space_group_name_H-M   'P 1'
#
loop_
_entity.id
_entity.type
_entity.pdbx_description
1 polymer ?
#
loop_
_entity_poly.entity_id
_entity_poly.type
_entity_poly.pdbx_seq_one_letter_code
_entity_poly.pdbx_strand_id
1 'polypeptide(L)' 'KFDRRMRLIYRLLDELGIEKQRVQHDWISASEGEKFASTIRRVTAEIQELGPSPLKA' A
#
# COMPACT_ATOMS: atom_id res chain seq x y z
N LYS A 1 -10.27 -2.04 -14.56
CA LYS A 1 -11.08 -2.71 -13.48
C LYS A 1 -10.45 -2.53 -12.10
N PHE A 2 -9.14 -2.72 -11.99
CA PHE A 2 -8.38 -2.60 -10.75
C PHE A 2 -8.42 -1.19 -10.13
N ASP A 3 -8.17 -0.12 -10.90
CA ASP A 3 -8.14 1.25 -10.35
C ASP A 3 -9.44 1.67 -9.67
N ARG A 4 -10.58 1.26 -10.23
CA ARG A 4 -11.90 1.51 -9.63
C ARG A 4 -12.05 0.77 -8.30
N ARG A 5 -11.52 -0.45 -8.18
CA ARG A 5 -11.52 -1.22 -6.93
C ARG A 5 -10.56 -0.61 -5.92
N MET A 6 -9.36 -0.21 -6.33
CA MET A 6 -8.41 0.46 -5.45
C MET A 6 -8.97 1.75 -4.88
N ARG A 7 -9.65 2.58 -5.69
CA ARG A 7 -10.36 3.77 -5.18
C ARG A 7 -11.48 3.47 -4.18
N LEU A 8 -12.10 2.30 -4.24
CA LEU A 8 -13.08 1.87 -3.24
C LEU A 8 -12.37 1.38 -1.97
N ILE A 9 -11.29 0.61 -2.12
CA ILE A 9 -10.48 0.13 -0.99
C ILE A 9 -9.92 1.32 -0.20
N TYR A 10 -9.36 2.33 -0.85
CA TYR A 10 -8.84 3.52 -0.16
C TYR A 10 -9.90 4.29 0.65
N ARG A 11 -11.15 4.30 0.18
CA ARG A 11 -12.26 4.89 0.94
C ARG A 11 -12.69 4.01 2.10
N LEU A 12 -12.72 2.70 1.89
CA LEU A 12 -13.04 1.75 2.95
C LEU A 12 -12.00 1.78 4.08
N LEU A 13 -10.72 1.94 3.76
CA LEU A 13 -9.66 2.07 4.77
C LEU A 13 -9.90 3.28 5.68
N ASP A 14 -10.30 4.43 5.11
CA ASP A 14 -10.69 5.60 5.91
C ASP A 14 -11.87 5.31 6.84
N GLU A 15 -12.91 4.68 6.31
CA GLU A 15 -14.12 4.34 7.06
C GLU A 15 -13.83 3.37 8.21
N LEU A 16 -12.85 2.48 8.04
CA LEU A 16 -12.39 1.53 9.06
C LEU A 16 -11.36 2.13 10.03
N GLY A 17 -10.94 3.38 9.85
CA GLY A 17 -9.90 4.01 10.67
C GLY A 17 -8.50 3.43 10.45
N ILE A 18 -8.26 2.83 9.28
CA ILE A 18 -6.97 2.26 8.89
C ILE A 18 -6.22 3.29 8.04
N GLU A 19 -4.96 3.51 8.35
CA GLU A 19 -4.11 4.46 7.63
C GLU A 19 -3.93 4.01 6.17
N LYS A 20 -4.31 4.87 5.21
CA LYS A 20 -4.25 4.55 3.77
C LYS A 20 -2.87 4.10 3.30
N GLN A 21 -1.83 4.63 3.92
CA GLN A 21 -0.43 4.32 3.63
C GLN A 21 -0.12 2.83 3.80
N ARG A 22 -0.94 2.10 4.59
CA ARG A 22 -0.80 0.64 4.76
C ARG A 22 -1.14 -0.16 3.51
N VAL A 23 -1.82 0.44 2.53
CA VAL A 23 -2.13 -0.19 1.24
C VAL A 23 -1.62 0.68 0.11
N GLN A 24 -0.83 0.11 -0.79
CA GLN A 24 -0.27 0.83 -1.93
C GLN A 24 -0.40 -0.01 -3.19
N HIS A 25 -0.54 0.64 -4.35
CA HIS A 25 -0.49 -0.04 -5.64
C HIS A 25 0.43 0.73 -6.57
N ASP A 26 1.18 -0.02 -7.38
CA ASP A 26 2.07 0.51 -8.40
C ASP A 26 2.03 -0.43 -9.62
N TRP A 27 2.26 0.14 -10.80
CA TRP A 27 2.33 -0.58 -12.06
C TRP A 27 3.79 -0.80 -12.40
N ILE A 28 4.24 -2.05 -12.36
CA ILE A 28 5.64 -2.42 -12.57
C ILE A 28 5.68 -3.52 -13.62
N SER A 29 6.36 -3.27 -14.72
CA SER A 29 6.58 -4.22 -15.80
C SER A 29 7.77 -5.14 -15.50
N ALA A 30 7.93 -6.20 -16.31
CA ALA A 30 8.99 -7.20 -16.12
C ALA A 30 10.41 -6.62 -16.23
N SER A 31 10.60 -5.50 -16.94
CA SER A 31 11.90 -4.86 -17.12
C SER A 31 12.23 -3.83 -16.04
N GLU A 32 11.29 -3.52 -15.14
CA GLU A 32 11.42 -2.45 -14.14
C GLU A 32 11.92 -2.97 -12.78
N GLY A 33 12.97 -3.79 -12.78
CA GLY A 33 13.51 -4.39 -11.55
C GLY A 33 14.00 -3.37 -10.51
N GLU A 34 14.62 -2.29 -10.95
CA GLU A 34 15.08 -1.22 -10.06
C GLU A 34 13.91 -0.47 -9.41
N LYS A 35 12.87 -0.16 -10.21
CA LYS A 35 11.63 0.43 -9.71
C LYS A 35 11.01 -0.47 -8.65
N PHE A 36 10.88 -1.78 -8.91
CA PHE A 36 10.39 -2.74 -7.94
C PHE A 36 11.18 -2.68 -6.62
N ALA A 37 12.50 -2.75 -6.70
CA ALA A 37 13.35 -2.72 -5.51
C ALA A 37 13.17 -1.42 -4.72
N SER A 38 13.09 -0.26 -5.40
CA SER A 38 12.84 1.03 -4.73
C SER A 38 11.45 1.11 -4.11
N THR A 39 10.41 0.63 -4.79
CA THR A 39 9.02 0.63 -4.32
C THR A 39 8.89 -0.23 -3.07
N ILE A 40 9.47 -1.45 -3.06
CA ILE A 40 9.43 -2.31 -1.87
C ILE A 40 10.16 -1.68 -0.69
N ARG A 41 11.37 -1.14 -0.89
CA ARG A 41 12.11 -0.46 0.19
C ARG A 41 11.29 0.69 0.81
N ARG A 42 10.68 1.52 -0.03
CA ARG A 42 9.85 2.64 0.40
C ARG A 42 8.61 2.16 1.16
N VAL A 43 7.87 1.19 0.61
CA VAL A 43 6.68 0.62 1.26
C VAL A 43 7.04 0.01 2.61
N THR A 44 8.13 -0.76 2.69
CA THR A 44 8.56 -1.36 3.96
C THR A 44 8.94 -0.32 5.01
N ALA A 45 9.66 0.73 4.61
CA ALA A 45 10.00 1.83 5.51
C ALA A 45 8.74 2.54 6.05
N GLU A 46 7.80 2.90 5.17
CA GLU A 46 6.54 3.54 5.56
C GLU A 46 5.72 2.66 6.52
N ILE A 47 5.65 1.34 6.29
CA ILE A 47 4.96 0.42 7.20
C ILE A 47 5.67 0.32 8.56
N GLN A 48 7.01 0.31 8.57
CA GLN A 48 7.77 0.28 9.82
C GLN A 48 7.54 1.55 10.65
N GLU A 49 7.48 2.71 10.02
CA GLU A 49 7.18 4.00 10.67
C GLU A 49 5.77 4.05 11.26
N LEU A 50 4.78 3.47 10.56
CA LEU A 50 3.40 3.38 11.05
C LEU A 50 3.22 2.40 12.22
N GLY A 51 4.22 1.55 12.49
CA GLY A 51 4.16 0.56 13.55
C GLY A 51 3.11 -0.54 13.32
N PRO A 52 2.80 -1.33 14.37
CA PRO A 52 1.88 -2.45 14.29
C PRO A 52 0.49 -2.05 13.77
N SER A 53 -0.15 -2.99 13.06
CA SER A 53 -1.51 -2.79 12.56
C SER A 53 -2.50 -2.56 13.71
N PRO A 54 -3.45 -1.62 13.57
CA PRO A 54 -4.53 -1.43 14.55
C PRO A 54 -5.51 -2.60 14.56
N LEU A 55 -5.56 -3.39 13.48
CA LEU A 55 -6.32 -4.65 13.43
C LEU A 55 -5.50 -5.74 14.12
N LYS A 56 -6.01 -6.30 15.21
CA LYS A 56 -5.51 -7.55 15.81
C LYS A 56 -6.10 -8.74 15.05
N ALA A 57 -5.25 -9.74 14.80
CA ALA A 57 -5.68 -11.11 14.51
C ALA A 57 -6.04 -11.83 15.82
#